data_AF-A0A354HQB9-F1
#
_entry.id   AF-A0A354HQB9-F1
#
_cell.length_a   1.000
_cell.length_b   1.000
_cell.length_c   1.000
_cell.angle_alpha   90.00
_cell.angle_beta   90.00
_cell.angle_gamma   90.00
#
_symmetry.space_group_name_H-M   'P 1'
#
loop_
_entity.id
_entity.type
_entity.pdbx_description
1 polymer ?
#
loop_
_entity_poly.entity_id
_entity_poly.type
_entity_poly.pdbx_seq_one_letter_code
_entity_poly.pdbx_strand_id
1 'polypeptide(L)'
;GVDMRIVSPKELFPEEGLVKKVKAIAAENGAKITVTDSIKDGVGGADVIYSDVWVSMGEEALFAERIAQLKAYQINMDMLKMAAPDVTFLHCLPAFHDRNTTIGEQIFQEFGLPEMEVTDEV
;
A
#
# COMPACT_ATOMS: atom_id res chain seq x y z
N GLY A 1 -3.48 -4.78 -21.65
CA GLY A 1 -3.98 -4.53 -20.28
C GLY A 1 -2.93 -3.81 -19.47
N VAL A 2 -3.16 -3.58 -18.17
CA VAL A 2 -2.21 -2.90 -17.27
C VAL A 2 -1.25 -3.93 -16.64
N ASP A 3 0.00 -3.54 -16.32
CA ASP A 3 0.88 -4.30 -15.41
C ASP A 3 0.55 -3.87 -13.98
N MET A 4 -0.22 -4.70 -13.27
CA MET A 4 -0.65 -4.44 -11.89
C MET A 4 0.15 -5.31 -10.93
N ARG A 5 0.65 -4.68 -9.87
CA ARG A 5 1.48 -5.32 -8.85
C ARG A 5 0.88 -5.05 -7.49
N ILE A 6 0.59 -6.12 -6.75
CA ILE A 6 0.14 -6.07 -5.36
C ILE A 6 1.37 -6.37 -4.50
N VAL A 7 1.79 -5.35 -3.76
CA VAL A 7 3.02 -5.37 -2.94
C VAL A 7 2.59 -5.28 -1.49
N SER A 8 2.56 -6.41 -0.79
CA SER A 8 2.08 -6.49 0.59
C SER A 8 2.72 -7.66 1.34
N PRO A 9 2.63 -7.73 2.67
CA PRO A 9 2.95 -8.94 3.41
C PRO A 9 2.15 -10.14 2.90
N LYS A 10 2.72 -11.35 2.96
CA LYS A 10 2.07 -12.58 2.47
C LYS A 10 0.73 -12.86 3.15
N GLU A 11 0.64 -12.50 4.43
CA GLU A 11 -0.57 -12.63 5.26
C GLU A 11 -1.73 -11.79 4.70
N LEU A 12 -1.41 -10.75 3.93
CA LEU A 12 -2.37 -9.81 3.35
C LEU A 12 -2.47 -9.93 1.82
N PHE A 13 -1.99 -11.04 1.26
CA PHE A 13 -2.23 -11.32 -0.14
C PHE A 13 -3.73 -11.51 -0.40
N PRO A 14 -4.22 -11.13 -1.60
CA PRO A 14 -5.59 -11.44 -1.97
C PRO A 14 -5.81 -12.96 -2.02
N GLU A 15 -7.06 -13.36 -1.85
CA GLU A 15 -7.46 -14.77 -1.90
C GLU A 15 -6.93 -15.48 -3.16
N GLU A 16 -6.30 -16.64 -3.00
CA GLU A 16 -5.66 -17.35 -4.12
C GLU A 16 -6.62 -17.65 -5.28
N GLY A 17 -7.88 -17.98 -4.99
CA GLY A 17 -8.89 -18.26 -5.99
C GLY A 17 -9.15 -17.05 -6.89
N LEU A 18 -9.23 -15.87 -6.27
CA LEU A 18 -9.38 -14.60 -6.97
C LEU A 18 -8.12 -14.28 -7.80
N VAL A 19 -6.92 -14.43 -7.24
CA VAL A 19 -5.66 -14.18 -7.97
C VAL A 19 -5.54 -15.09 -9.19
N LYS A 20 -5.86 -16.38 -9.06
CA LYS A 20 -5.85 -17.35 -10.17
C LYS A 20 -6.83 -16.93 -11.27
N LYS A 21 -8.05 -16.53 -10.90
CA LYS A 21 -9.06 -16.03 -11.85
C LYS A 21 -8.59 -14.78 -12.59
N VAL A 22 -8.06 -13.80 -11.88
CA VAL A 22 -7.60 -12.54 -12.48
C VAL A 22 -6.38 -12.77 -13.39
N LYS A 23 -5.45 -13.65 -13.02
CA LYS A 23 -4.31 -14.03 -13.88
C LYS A 23 -4.76 -14.70 -15.19
N ALA A 24 -5.79 -15.55 -15.15
CA ALA A 24 -6.34 -16.15 -16.37
C ALA A 24 -6.91 -15.08 -17.32
N ILE A 25 -7.71 -14.14 -16.78
CA ILE A 25 -8.25 -13.01 -17.56
C ILE A 25 -7.11 -12.12 -18.11
N ALA A 26 -6.07 -11.88 -17.30
CA ALA A 26 -4.94 -11.05 -17.70
C ALA A 26 -4.18 -11.62 -18.90
N ALA A 27 -4.00 -12.95 -18.95
CA ALA A 27 -3.32 -13.64 -20.05
C ALA A 27 -4.03 -13.45 -21.40
N GLU A 28 -5.35 -13.31 -21.40
CA GLU A 28 -6.14 -13.08 -22.61
C GLU A 28 -6.10 -11.63 -23.09
N ASN A 29 -5.83 -10.68 -22.19
CA ASN A 29 -5.98 -9.24 -22.44
C ASN A 29 -4.63 -8.48 -22.47
N GLY A 30 -3.51 -9.21 -22.46
CA GLY A 30 -2.17 -8.63 -22.38
C GLY A 30 -1.96 -7.78 -21.13
N ALA A 31 -2.60 -8.12 -20.01
CA ALA A 31 -2.31 -7.56 -18.70
C ALA A 31 -1.29 -8.46 -17.98
N LYS A 32 -0.60 -7.90 -17.00
CA LYS A 32 0.31 -8.66 -16.13
C LYS A 32 -0.10 -8.44 -14.68
N ILE A 33 -0.18 -9.51 -13.92
CA ILE A 33 -0.58 -9.47 -12.51
C ILE A 33 0.51 -10.11 -11.68
N THR A 34 1.14 -9.30 -10.83
CA THR A 34 2.19 -9.73 -9.91
C THR A 34 1.68 -9.56 -8.48
N VAL A 35 1.89 -10.56 -7.62
CA VAL A 35 1.62 -10.48 -6.18
C VAL A 35 2.92 -10.86 -5.49
N THR A 36 3.45 -9.99 -4.63
CA THR A 36 4.78 -10.16 -4.04
C THR A 36 4.90 -9.44 -2.70
N ASP A 37 5.77 -9.95 -1.83
CA ASP A 37 6.22 -9.34 -0.58
C ASP A 37 7.56 -8.61 -0.72
N SER A 38 8.12 -8.55 -1.94
CA SER A 38 9.34 -7.79 -2.23
C SER A 38 8.97 -6.38 -2.67
N ILE A 39 9.19 -5.39 -1.78
CA ILE A 39 8.96 -3.97 -2.10
C ILE A 39 9.79 -3.56 -3.32
N LYS A 40 11.10 -3.84 -3.28
CA LYS A 40 12.03 -3.45 -4.35
C LYS A 40 11.63 -4.01 -5.72
N ASP A 41 11.28 -5.30 -5.79
CA ASP A 41 10.89 -5.91 -7.06
C ASP A 41 9.50 -5.48 -7.50
N GLY A 42 8.61 -5.21 -6.53
CA GLY A 42 7.26 -4.74 -6.76
C GLY A 42 7.21 -3.33 -7.33
N VAL A 43 7.88 -2.36 -6.70
CA VAL A 43 7.81 -0.94 -7.08
C VAL A 43 8.76 -0.58 -8.23
N GLY A 44 9.78 -1.41 -8.51
CA GLY A 44 10.80 -1.16 -9.52
C GLY A 44 10.23 -0.80 -10.88
N GLY A 45 10.45 0.45 -11.32
CA GLY A 45 9.97 0.95 -12.61
C GLY A 45 8.44 1.07 -12.73
N ALA A 46 7.71 1.17 -11.62
CA ALA A 46 6.29 1.49 -11.65
C ALA A 46 6.07 2.97 -12.00
N ASP A 47 5.16 3.22 -12.95
CA ASP A 47 4.74 4.59 -13.32
C ASP A 47 3.80 5.20 -12.27
N VAL A 48 3.09 4.36 -11.53
CA VAL A 48 2.12 4.76 -10.50
C VAL A 48 2.30 3.90 -9.26
N ILE A 49 2.36 4.53 -8.10
CA ILE A 49 2.25 3.87 -6.78
C ILE A 49 0.92 4.25 -6.17
N TYR A 50 0.19 3.25 -5.68
CA TYR A 50 -1.13 3.41 -5.09
C TYR A 50 -1.14 2.79 -3.69
N SER A 51 -1.70 3.50 -2.72
CA SER A 51 -1.97 2.95 -1.39
C SER A 51 -3.36 3.35 -0.89
N ASP A 52 -3.78 2.70 0.19
CA ASP A 52 -4.97 2.98 0.98
C ASP A 52 -4.60 2.89 2.48
N VAL A 53 -5.51 3.31 3.35
CA VAL A 53 -5.39 3.18 4.80
C VAL A 53 -5.17 1.71 5.21
N TRP A 54 -4.34 1.50 6.22
CA TRP A 54 -4.04 0.13 6.71
C TRP A 54 -5.18 -0.50 7.51
N VAL A 55 -6.07 0.33 8.05
CA VAL A 55 -7.19 -0.05 8.92
C VAL A 55 -8.42 0.73 8.47
N SER A 56 -9.52 0.02 8.22
CA SER A 56 -10.78 0.65 7.84
C SER A 56 -11.49 1.26 9.06
N MET A 57 -12.42 2.18 8.82
CA MET A 57 -13.33 2.66 9.88
C MET A 57 -14.09 1.48 10.52
N GLY A 58 -14.08 1.39 11.85
CA GLY A 58 -14.69 0.30 12.61
C GLY A 58 -13.79 -0.91 12.86
N GLU A 59 -12.55 -0.89 12.36
CA GLU A 59 -11.56 -1.94 12.57
C GLU A 59 -10.42 -1.50 13.50
N GLU A 60 -10.65 -0.51 14.36
CA GLU A 60 -9.61 0.16 15.15
C GLU A 60 -8.82 -0.81 16.05
N ALA A 61 -9.44 -1.91 16.48
CA ALA A 61 -8.76 -2.96 17.24
C ALA A 61 -7.59 -3.63 16.47
N LEU A 62 -7.53 -3.47 15.15
CA LEU A 62 -6.49 -4.04 14.29
C LEU A 62 -5.26 -3.13 14.13
N PHE A 63 -5.26 -1.88 14.66
CA PHE A 63 -4.15 -0.95 14.47
C PHE A 63 -2.79 -1.54 14.82
N ALA A 64 -2.64 -2.14 15.99
CA ALA A 64 -1.36 -2.71 16.43
C ALA A 64 -0.86 -3.81 15.49
N GLU A 65 -1.75 -4.72 15.06
CA GLU A 65 -1.41 -5.80 14.14
C GLU A 65 -1.03 -5.27 12.76
N ARG A 66 -1.86 -4.37 12.21
CA ARG A 66 -1.67 -3.81 10.87
C ARG A 66 -0.43 -2.94 10.79
N ILE A 67 -0.15 -2.14 11.81
CA ILE A 67 1.09 -1.37 11.91
C ILE A 67 2.30 -2.31 11.90
N ALA A 68 2.27 -3.39 12.68
CA ALA A 68 3.38 -4.35 12.72
C ALA A 68 3.63 -5.03 11.36
N GLN A 69 2.57 -5.31 10.59
CA GLN A 69 2.65 -5.93 9.27
C GLN A 69 3.06 -4.94 8.16
N LEU A 70 2.49 -3.73 8.17
CA LEU A 70 2.48 -2.81 7.02
C LEU A 70 3.44 -1.64 7.16
N LYS A 71 4.03 -1.38 8.33
CA LYS A 71 4.95 -0.25 8.51
C LYS A 71 6.12 -0.25 7.54
N ALA A 72 6.61 -1.42 7.14
CA ALA A 72 7.67 -1.54 6.13
C ALA A 72 7.21 -1.14 4.71
N TYR A 73 5.91 -1.12 4.46
CA TYR A 73 5.26 -0.81 3.18
C TYR A 73 4.69 0.63 3.14
N GLN A 74 5.00 1.48 4.12
CA GLN A 74 4.64 2.90 4.06
C GLN A 74 5.19 3.54 2.79
N ILE A 75 4.33 4.27 2.07
CA ILE A 75 4.76 5.06 0.93
C ILE A 75 5.51 6.28 1.46
N ASN A 76 6.80 6.32 1.18
CA ASN A 76 7.68 7.43 1.53
C ASN A 76 8.60 7.75 0.35
N MET A 77 9.35 8.84 0.44
CA MET A 77 10.26 9.24 -0.64
C MET A 77 11.30 8.18 -1.00
N ASP A 78 11.71 7.33 -0.05
CA ASP A 78 12.63 6.22 -0.35
C ASP A 78 11.96 5.12 -1.17
N MET A 79 10.65 4.86 -0.95
CA MET A 79 9.87 4.00 -1.82
C MET A 79 9.72 4.57 -3.23
N LEU A 80 9.38 5.86 -3.35
CA LEU A 80 9.21 6.50 -4.65
C LEU A 80 10.53 6.52 -5.45
N LYS A 81 11.68 6.70 -4.80
CA LYS A 81 13.01 6.62 -5.45
C LYS A 81 13.33 5.25 -6.06
N MET A 82 12.65 4.19 -5.63
CA MET A 82 12.80 2.85 -6.22
C MET A 82 11.95 2.66 -7.49
N ALA A 83 10.96 3.53 -7.72
CA ALA A 83 10.05 3.47 -8.86
C ALA A 83 10.58 4.18 -10.11
N ALA A 84 9.72 4.46 -11.09
CA ALA A 84 10.09 5.26 -12.25
C ALA A 84 10.46 6.71 -11.83
N PRO A 85 11.38 7.39 -12.55
CA PRO A 85 11.77 8.77 -12.21
C PRO A 85 10.62 9.79 -12.17
N ASP A 86 9.56 9.54 -12.93
CA ASP A 86 8.35 10.34 -13.07
C ASP A 86 7.11 9.66 -12.42
N VAL A 87 7.35 8.82 -11.41
CA VAL A 87 6.29 8.10 -10.69
C VAL A 87 5.24 9.07 -10.13
N THR A 88 3.97 8.70 -10.31
CA THR A 88 2.84 9.39 -9.69
C THR A 88 2.34 8.60 -8.48
N PHE A 89 2.18 9.27 -7.33
CA PHE A 89 1.49 8.70 -6.18
C PHE A 89 -0.02 8.94 -6.28
N LEU A 90 -0.82 7.93 -5.95
CA LEU A 90 -2.29 7.98 -5.88
C LEU A 90 -2.80 7.38 -4.57
N HIS A 91 -3.91 7.93 -4.08
CA HIS A 91 -4.61 7.46 -2.89
C HIS A 91 -6.13 7.63 -3.05
N CYS A 92 -6.96 6.70 -2.58
CA CYS A 92 -8.43 6.79 -2.67
C CYS A 92 -9.04 7.90 -1.80
N LEU A 93 -8.36 8.23 -0.70
CA LEU A 93 -8.79 9.14 0.37
C LEU A 93 -9.94 8.59 1.24
N PRO A 94 -10.01 8.99 2.53
CA PRO A 94 -9.06 9.85 3.26
C PRO A 94 -7.70 9.17 3.51
N ALA A 95 -6.67 9.94 3.88
CA ALA A 95 -5.32 9.44 4.19
C ALA A 95 -4.84 9.96 5.55
N PHE A 96 -4.06 9.15 6.26
CA PHE A 96 -3.37 9.49 7.52
C PHE A 96 -1.91 9.87 7.23
N HIS A 97 -1.73 10.96 6.49
CA HIS A 97 -0.41 11.52 6.18
C HIS A 97 0.08 12.54 7.22
N ASP A 98 -0.75 12.91 8.20
CA ASP A 98 -0.40 13.84 9.27
C ASP A 98 -1.24 13.59 10.56
N ARG A 99 -1.07 14.48 11.53
CA ARG A 99 -1.77 14.47 12.83
C ARG A 99 -2.99 15.39 12.91
N ASN A 100 -3.40 16.00 11.81
CA ASN A 100 -4.42 17.05 11.82
C ASN A 100 -5.87 16.51 11.87
N THR A 101 -6.02 15.20 12.01
CA THR A 101 -7.31 14.53 12.27
C THR A 101 -7.35 13.97 13.68
N THR A 102 -8.55 13.85 14.26
CA THR A 102 -8.73 13.26 15.59
C THR A 102 -8.15 11.85 15.67
N ILE A 103 -8.33 11.04 14.62
CA ILE A 103 -7.83 9.67 14.57
C ILE A 103 -6.31 9.68 14.37
N GLY A 104 -5.77 10.52 13.48
CA GLY A 104 -4.32 10.67 13.29
C GLY A 104 -3.58 11.07 14.56
N GLU A 105 -4.12 12.02 15.34
CA GLU A 105 -3.55 12.37 16.65
C GLU A 105 -3.64 11.20 17.64
N GLN A 106 -4.74 10.44 17.67
CA GLN A 106 -4.87 9.26 18.53
C GLN A 106 -3.83 8.18 18.19
N ILE A 107 -3.62 7.90 16.90
CA ILE A 107 -2.59 6.97 16.42
C ILE A 107 -1.21 7.42 16.88
N PHE A 108 -0.91 8.73 16.80
CA PHE A 108 0.36 9.26 17.29
C PHE A 108 0.52 9.08 18.80
N GLN A 109 -0.51 9.35 19.59
CA GLN A 109 -0.45 9.19 21.04
C GLN A 109 -0.30 7.72 21.48
N GLU A 110 -0.91 6.78 20.74
CA GLU A 110 -0.89 5.35 21.10
C GLU A 110 0.33 4.61 20.54
N PHE A 111 0.70 4.88 19.29
CA PHE A 111 1.73 4.13 18.56
C PHE A 111 3.00 4.94 18.24
N GLY A 112 3.01 6.24 18.52
CA GLY A 112 4.12 7.13 18.19
C GLY A 112 4.32 7.36 16.69
N LEU A 113 3.29 7.09 15.89
CA LEU A 113 3.31 7.25 14.43
C LEU A 113 2.62 8.55 14.03
N PRO A 114 3.36 9.56 13.54
CA PRO A 114 2.75 10.80 13.06
C PRO A 114 2.08 10.65 11.69
N GLU A 115 2.41 9.58 10.97
CA GLU A 115 2.02 9.30 9.59
C GLU A 115 1.87 7.77 9.46
N MET A 116 0.89 7.30 8.68
CA MET A 116 0.61 5.86 8.51
C MET A 116 0.99 5.37 7.12
N GLU A 117 0.03 5.17 6.22
CA GLU A 117 0.25 4.54 4.92
C GLU A 117 1.11 5.37 3.96
N VAL A 118 1.16 6.68 4.18
CA VAL A 118 1.96 7.61 3.40
C VAL A 118 2.49 8.73 4.30
N THR A 119 3.70 9.23 4.00
CA THR A 119 4.29 10.41 4.68
C THR A 119 3.78 11.72 4.08
N ASP A 120 3.73 12.81 4.84
CA ASP A 120 3.29 14.14 4.38
C ASP A 120 4.15 14.71 3.23
N GLU A 121 5.41 14.27 3.14
CA GLU A 121 6.35 14.71 2.10
C GLU A 121 5.99 14.17 0.69
N VAL A 122 5.32 13.02 0.61
CA VAL A 122 4.95 12.34 -0.65
C VAL A 122 3.75 13.01 -1.30
#